data_AF-A0A2V2GKB8-F1
#
_entry.id   AF-A0A2V2GKB8-F1
#
_cell.length_a   1.000
_cell.length_b   1.000
_cell.length_c   1.000
_cell.angle_alpha   90.00
_cell.angle_beta   90.00
_cell.angle_gamma   90.00
#
_symmetry.space_group_name_H-M   'P 1'
#
loop_
_entity.id
_entity.type
_entity.pdbx_description
1 polymer ?
#
loop_
_entity_poly.entity_id
_entity_poly.type
_entity_poly.pdbx_seq_one_letter_code
_entity_poly.pdbx_strand_id
1 'polypeptide(L)'
;MNERQNRSGAADFTNTQTFSIADDRDAEVRRIINAVYAALVEKGYNPINQMVGYLLSEDPTYITNYKNARSLIRKVERDELLSCIIKYYLGI
;
A
#
# COMPACT_ATOMS: atom_id res chain seq x y z
N MET A 1 3.02 -37.90 -51.70
CA MET A 1 2.23 -38.62 -50.67
C MET A 1 3.21 -39.25 -49.69
N ASN A 2 3.40 -38.82 -48.45
CA ASN A 2 2.60 -37.96 -47.58
C ASN A 2 3.51 -37.08 -46.71
N GLU A 3 3.24 -35.78 -46.74
CA GLU A 3 3.48 -34.88 -45.62
C GLU A 3 2.50 -35.24 -44.50
N ARG A 4 2.97 -35.45 -43.27
CA ARG A 4 2.29 -35.01 -42.03
C ARG A 4 3.30 -34.77 -40.93
N GLN A 5 3.59 -33.48 -40.72
CA GLN A 5 4.06 -32.94 -39.46
C GLN A 5 3.07 -33.32 -38.34
N ASN A 6 3.58 -33.68 -37.16
CA ASN A 6 2.88 -33.46 -35.90
C ASN A 6 3.89 -32.94 -34.87
N ARG A 7 4.07 -31.62 -34.87
CA ARG A 7 4.51 -30.85 -33.71
C ARG A 7 3.30 -30.71 -32.79
N SER A 8 3.48 -30.88 -31.48
CA SER A 8 2.94 -30.02 -30.40
C SER A 8 3.04 -30.74 -29.05
N GLY A 9 4.17 -30.60 -28.36
CA GLY A 9 4.23 -30.74 -26.91
C GLY A 9 4.37 -29.34 -26.33
N ALA A 10 3.23 -28.64 -26.17
CA ALA A 10 3.22 -27.35 -25.51
C ALA A 10 3.41 -27.58 -24.01
N ALA A 11 4.52 -27.09 -23.46
CA ALA A 11 4.74 -27.04 -22.02
C ALA A 11 3.84 -25.94 -21.45
N ASP A 12 2.94 -26.32 -20.53
CA ASP A 12 2.10 -25.43 -19.76
C ASP A 12 2.93 -24.50 -18.88
N PHE A 13 3.10 -23.25 -19.32
CA PHE A 13 3.55 -22.14 -18.47
C PHE A 13 2.34 -21.29 -18.09
N THR A 14 1.47 -21.82 -17.24
CA THR A 14 0.32 -21.09 -16.68
C THR A 14 0.41 -21.00 -15.17
N ASN A 15 1.58 -20.58 -14.65
CA ASN A 15 1.63 -20.01 -13.32
C ASN A 15 1.47 -18.49 -13.44
N THR A 16 0.28 -18.06 -13.87
CA THR A 16 -0.11 -16.66 -13.78
C THR A 16 -0.32 -16.36 -12.31
N GLN A 17 0.74 -15.94 -11.61
CA GLN A 17 0.58 -15.26 -10.34
C GLN A 17 -0.37 -14.09 -10.61
N THR A 18 -1.57 -14.15 -10.05
CA THR A 18 -2.53 -13.05 -10.09
C THR A 18 -1.90 -11.89 -9.32
N PHE A 19 -1.16 -11.04 -10.03
CA PHE A 19 -0.79 -9.72 -9.55
C PHE A 19 -2.09 -8.94 -9.37
N SER A 20 -2.64 -9.00 -8.16
CA SER A 20 -3.83 -8.23 -7.82
C SER A 20 -3.40 -6.78 -7.64
N ILE A 21 -3.94 -5.89 -8.48
CA ILE A 21 -3.75 -4.42 -8.37
C ILE A 21 -4.05 -3.94 -6.93
N ALA A 22 -4.99 -4.60 -6.24
CA ALA A 22 -5.32 -4.32 -4.86
C ALA A 22 -4.16 -4.59 -3.88
N ASP A 23 -3.36 -5.64 -4.08
CA ASP A 23 -2.24 -5.99 -3.20
C ASP A 23 -1.10 -4.97 -3.34
N ASP A 24 -0.86 -4.52 -4.58
CA ASP A 24 0.11 -3.46 -4.87
C ASP A 24 -0.30 -2.14 -4.22
N ARG A 25 -1.61 -1.85 -4.23
CA ARG A 25 -2.16 -0.64 -3.63
C ARG A 25 -2.06 -0.66 -2.11
N ASP A 26 -2.46 -1.76 -1.46
CA ASP A 26 -2.30 -1.94 -0.01
C ASP A 26 -0.81 -1.88 0.40
N ALA A 27 0.09 -2.41 -0.44
CA ALA A 27 1.53 -2.30 -0.21
C ALA A 27 2.04 -0.85 -0.26
N GLU A 28 1.51 -0.04 -1.19
CA GLU A 28 1.85 1.38 -1.27
C GLU A 28 1.34 2.17 -0.06
N VAL A 29 0.09 1.92 0.38
CA VAL A 29 -0.45 2.52 1.60
C VAL A 29 0.43 2.21 2.81
N ARG A 30 0.83 0.94 2.97
CA ARG A 30 1.75 0.53 4.04
C ARG A 30 3.08 1.28 3.99
N ARG A 31 3.67 1.46 2.80
CA ARG A 31 4.91 2.25 2.64
C ARG A 31 4.71 3.70 3.08
N ILE A 32 3.61 4.33 2.68
CA ILE A 32 3.31 5.72 3.03
C ILE A 32 3.10 5.87 4.54
N ILE A 33 2.31 4.99 5.16
CA ILE A 33 2.08 4.96 6.61
C ILE A 33 3.42 4.86 7.37
N ASN A 34 4.30 3.95 6.96
CA ASN A 34 5.62 3.77 7.58
C ASN A 34 6.52 5.01 7.40
N ALA A 35 6.51 5.63 6.23
CA ALA A 35 7.27 6.86 5.98
C ALA A 35 6.77 8.02 6.86
N VAL A 36 5.46 8.15 7.04
CA VAL A 36 4.85 9.16 7.91
C VAL A 36 5.22 8.89 9.37
N TYR A 37 5.11 7.65 9.82
CA TYR A 37 5.50 7.24 11.17
C TYR A 37 6.95 7.62 11.46
N ALA A 38 7.89 7.24 10.58
CA ALA A 38 9.31 7.56 10.74
C ALA A 38 9.55 9.07 10.80
N ALA A 39 8.92 9.84 9.91
CA ALA A 39 9.05 11.30 9.91
C ALA A 39 8.52 11.95 11.20
N LEU A 40 7.43 11.42 11.78
CA LEU A 40 6.88 11.90 13.05
C LEU A 40 7.82 11.59 14.23
N VAL A 41 8.37 10.37 14.29
CA VAL A 41 9.34 9.96 15.31
C VAL A 41 10.60 10.82 15.25
N GLU A 42 11.18 11.02 14.07
CA GLU A 42 12.40 11.81 13.90
C GLU A 42 12.22 13.29 14.29
N LYS A 43 11.00 13.82 14.16
CA LYS A 43 10.69 15.19 14.58
C LYS A 43 10.28 15.30 16.05
N GLY A 44 10.23 14.19 16.78
CA GLY A 44 9.90 14.15 18.20
C GLY A 44 8.40 14.27 18.49
N TYR A 45 7.53 14.02 17.51
CA TYR A 45 6.10 13.92 17.75
C TYR A 45 5.74 12.52 18.28
N ASN A 46 4.59 12.40 18.96
CA ASN A 46 3.99 11.09 19.21
C ASN A 46 3.28 10.63 17.92
N PRO A 47 3.84 9.64 17.19
CA PRO A 47 3.31 9.27 15.88
C PRO A 47 1.88 8.73 15.95
N ILE A 48 1.56 7.97 16.99
CA ILE A 48 0.22 7.37 17.17
C ILE A 48 -0.83 8.46 17.35
N ASN A 49 -0.60 9.41 18.26
CA ASN A 49 -1.55 10.49 18.52
C ASN A 49 -1.76 11.36 17.27
N GLN A 50 -0.71 11.66 16.52
CA GLN A 50 -0.79 12.47 15.31
C GLN A 50 -1.54 11.76 14.18
N MET A 51 -1.27 10.47 13.98
CA MET A 51 -1.97 9.67 12.98
C MET A 51 -3.46 9.48 13.33
N VAL A 52 -3.78 9.25 14.61
CA VAL A 52 -5.17 9.20 15.08
C VAL A 52 -5.86 10.56 14.90
N GLY A 53 -5.20 11.66 15.25
CA GLY A 53 -5.71 13.01 15.04
C GLY A 53 -6.02 13.30 13.56
N TYR A 54 -5.09 12.93 12.66
CA TYR A 54 -5.31 13.04 11.22
C TYR A 54 -6.48 12.17 10.72
N LEU A 55 -6.58 10.91 11.18
CA LEU A 55 -7.65 10.00 10.78
C LEU A 55 -9.05 10.52 11.15
N LEU A 56 -9.19 11.08 12.35
CA LEU A 56 -10.48 11.58 12.86
C LEU A 56 -10.87 12.93 12.25
N SER A 57 -9.89 13.80 11.98
CA SER A 57 -10.16 15.19 11.58
C SER A 57 -9.94 15.49 10.10
N GLU A 58 -9.19 14.63 9.39
CA GLU A 58 -8.60 14.89 8.07
C GLU A 58 -7.70 16.12 7.98
N ASP A 59 -7.37 16.76 9.11
CA ASP A 59 -6.52 17.95 9.12
C ASP A 59 -5.05 17.56 8.92
N PRO A 60 -4.42 17.92 7.79
CA PRO A 60 -3.03 17.56 7.51
C PRO A 60 -2.03 18.24 8.46
N THR A 61 -2.43 19.21 9.28
CA THR A 61 -1.55 19.87 10.26
C THR A 61 -1.02 18.91 11.32
N TYR A 62 -1.75 17.83 11.64
CA TYR A 62 -1.29 16.74 12.50
C TYR A 62 -0.05 16.02 11.96
N ILE A 63 0.17 16.03 10.64
CA ILE A 63 1.30 15.38 10.00
C ILE A 63 2.38 16.40 9.70
N THR A 64 3.64 16.09 10.04
CA THR A 64 4.77 16.99 9.76
C THR A 64 5.04 17.12 8.25
N ASN A 65 5.53 18.28 7.82
CA ASN A 65 6.06 18.48 6.46
C ASN A 65 7.42 17.80 6.25
N TYR A 66 8.08 17.35 7.32
CA TYR A 66 9.39 16.72 7.22
C TYR A 66 9.37 15.48 6.32
N LYS A 67 10.41 15.31 5.49
CA LYS A 67 10.53 14.21 4.51
C LYS A 67 9.29 14.03 3.61
N ASN A 68 8.58 15.12 3.31
CA ASN A 68 7.35 15.10 2.51
C ASN A 68 6.21 14.26 3.11
N ALA A 69 6.24 13.91 4.40
CA ALA A 69 5.25 13.03 5.02
C ALA A 69 3.81 13.53 4.83
N ARG A 70 3.57 14.84 5.06
CA ARG A 70 2.25 15.45 4.81
C ARG A 70 1.78 15.32 3.37
N SER A 71 2.68 15.46 2.40
CA SER A 71 2.32 15.33 0.98
C SER A 71 2.09 13.87 0.59
N LEU A 72 2.80 12.92 1.21
CA LEU A 72 2.62 11.49 0.96
C LEU A 72 1.26 11.00 1.45
N ILE A 73 0.89 11.30 2.70
CA ILE A 73 -0.35 10.81 3.27
C ILE A 73 -1.60 11.37 2.57
N ARG A 74 -1.51 12.61 2.05
CA ARG A 74 -2.59 13.24 1.28
C ARG A 74 -2.82 12.63 -0.11
N LYS A 75 -1.95 11.72 -0.57
CA LYS A 75 -2.14 10.97 -1.84
C LYS A 75 -2.95 9.69 -1.65
N VAL A 76 -3.25 9.34 -0.40
CA VAL A 76 -4.00 8.14 -0.04
C VAL A 76 -5.39 8.60 0.38
N GLU A 77 -6.41 7.97 -0.20
CA GLU A 77 -7.79 8.21 0.22
C GLU A 77 -7.99 7.67 1.65
N ARG A 78 -8.78 8.37 2.47
CA ARG A 78 -8.90 8.02 3.90
C ARG A 78 -9.53 6.64 4.11
N ASP A 79 -10.53 6.30 3.30
CA ASP A 79 -11.20 5.00 3.32
C ASP A 79 -10.26 3.85 2.97
N GLU A 80 -9.38 4.07 1.99
CA GLU A 80 -8.31 3.15 1.61
C GLU A 80 -7.32 2.91 2.76
N LEU A 81 -6.90 4.01 3.41
CA LEU A 81 -5.99 3.95 4.55
C LEU A 81 -6.62 3.20 5.74
N LEU A 82 -7.88 3.49 6.07
CA LEU A 82 -8.64 2.79 7.11
C LEU A 82 -8.84 1.31 6.77
N SER A 83 -9.22 0.99 5.53
CA SER A 83 -9.40 -0.37 5.05
C SER A 83 -8.11 -1.19 5.23
N CYS A 84 -6.97 -0.63 4.81
CA CYS A 84 -5.67 -1.27 4.99
C CYS A 84 -5.33 -1.51 6.47
N ILE A 85 -5.64 -0.57 7.37
CA ILE A 85 -5.41 -0.72 8.82
C ILE A 85 -6.28 -1.85 9.40
N ILE A 86 -7.56 -1.90 9.04
CA ILE A 86 -8.49 -2.94 9.51
C ILE A 86 -8.08 -4.32 8.99
N LYS A 87 -7.77 -4.45 7.70
CA LYS A 87 -7.26 -5.71 7.11
C LYS A 87 -6.01 -6.20 7.85
N TYR A 88 -5.05 -5.30 8.06
CA TYR A 88 -3.83 -5.61 8.80
C TYR A 88 -4.11 -6.09 10.23
N TYR A 89 -5.04 -5.44 10.95
CA TYR A 89 -5.42 -5.84 12.30
C TYR A 89 -6.10 -7.21 12.35
N LEU A 90 -6.89 -7.55 11.33
CA LEU A 90 -7.57 -8.84 11.20
C LEU A 90 -6.68 -9.95 10.62
N GLY A 91 -5.49 -9.60 10.13
CA GLY A 91 -4.56 -10.55 9.51
C GLY A 91 -5.04 -11.10 8.17
N ILE A 92 -5.81 -10.31 7.41
CA ILE A 92 -6.35 -10.66 6.08
C ILE A 92 -5.72 -9.86 4.95
#